data_AF-A0A956ZI10-F1
#
_entry.id   AF-A0A956ZI10-F1
#
_cell.length_a   1.000
_cell.length_b   1.000
_cell.length_c   1.000
_cell.angle_alpha   90.00
_cell.angle_beta   90.00
_cell.angle_gamma   90.00
#
_symmetry.space_group_name_H-M   'P 1'
#
loop_
_entity.id
_entity.type
_entity.pdbx_description
1 polymer ?
#
loop_
_entity_poly.entity_id
_entity_poly.type
_entity_poly.pdbx_seq_one_letter_code
_entity_poly.pdbx_strand_id
1 'polypeptide(L)'
;MPAEMTLFGGQLTSIKQLRDRLDKLAKKQPKLPDVDKLLTIYKHHTKFDQVLVFEGDTIIDDDLVIDADQSWVKRNKICALVCFGDLTIKGDLINNDEAFWPLLVVEGNLKVCNMLKGGLPLIIWGDLTATGYIIPEYNDGPIRVGGDLNSAGYVPRCKDRKEAKGHVVLGKVSGLVLDARNDLSADDLHRVVVPDAMNYGWFNLYTVFEYGRKGKSIWRETPLEKRVVEPDEELENFLANPTIKSTDPTASGSLEKPDTVLPVIEELIKEKIEFDPDNYSYPENFAEFARAQLKQYPKDKVLVLPGGTTIEDGLTLDWEEDWVERENVIAIFCQGDLTVKGDIINRTLEGGVMLLVAGDLEAENIIKAGATLMVLGNLRARGIVVGEYNDGVTRIGGDLEAEAFLLFDHDGFVRGDIRATYNNDHEDGDWRSLLLPGLFDEDEEDYPNIGRIWAFKKLGREIFI
;
A
#
# COMPACT_ATOMS: atom_id res chain seq x y z
N MET A 1 -9.41 -29.92 39.42
CA MET A 1 -8.67 -30.12 38.15
C MET A 1 -9.46 -29.38 37.08
N PRO A 2 -8.90 -28.39 36.37
CA PRO A 2 -9.63 -27.77 35.27
C PRO A 2 -9.78 -28.81 34.17
N ALA A 3 -10.97 -28.93 33.60
CA ALA A 3 -11.24 -29.81 32.46
C ALA A 3 -10.24 -29.50 31.33
N GLU A 4 -9.63 -30.52 30.75
CA GLU A 4 -8.80 -30.39 29.56
C GLU A 4 -9.62 -29.70 28.47
N MET A 5 -9.31 -28.42 28.19
CA MET A 5 -9.87 -27.73 27.04
C MET A 5 -9.26 -28.35 25.80
N THR A 6 -10.03 -29.19 25.10
CA THR A 6 -9.66 -29.67 23.78
C THR A 6 -10.00 -28.61 22.74
N LEU A 7 -9.00 -28.08 22.06
CA LEU A 7 -9.17 -27.13 20.95
C LEU A 7 -9.14 -27.93 19.65
N PHE A 8 -10.23 -27.93 18.89
CA PHE A 8 -10.35 -28.71 17.65
C PHE A 8 -10.08 -30.22 17.83
N GLY A 9 -10.32 -30.75 19.05
CA GLY A 9 -9.99 -32.15 19.39
C GLY A 9 -8.52 -32.40 19.76
N GLY A 10 -7.65 -31.38 19.71
CA GLY A 10 -6.25 -31.46 20.11
C GLY A 10 -6.00 -31.18 21.59
N GLN A 11 -4.86 -31.64 22.10
CA GLN A 11 -4.39 -31.44 23.47
C GLN A 11 -3.25 -30.42 23.52
N LEU A 12 -3.28 -29.53 24.52
CA LEU A 12 -2.18 -28.60 24.76
C LEU A 12 -1.07 -29.27 25.55
N THR A 13 0.17 -29.14 25.08
CA THR A 13 1.37 -29.61 25.77
C THR A 13 2.52 -28.62 25.58
N SER A 14 3.53 -28.67 26.46
CA SER A 14 4.71 -27.84 26.26
C SER A 14 5.57 -28.36 25.11
N ILE A 15 6.10 -27.47 24.28
CA ILE A 15 7.08 -27.80 23.23
C ILE A 15 8.29 -28.56 23.77
N LYS A 16 8.66 -28.36 25.04
CA LYS A 16 9.73 -29.10 25.71
C LYS A 16 9.40 -30.60 25.82
N GLN A 17 8.13 -30.94 26.08
CA GLN A 17 7.68 -32.32 26.22
C GLN A 17 7.61 -33.04 24.86
N LEU A 18 7.44 -32.30 23.76
CA LEU A 18 7.44 -32.85 22.40
C LEU A 18 8.82 -32.95 21.75
N ARG A 19 9.87 -32.41 22.38
CA ARG A 19 11.17 -32.23 21.71
C ARG A 19 11.71 -33.52 21.09
N ASP A 20 11.71 -34.61 21.85
CA ASP A 20 12.19 -35.91 21.37
C ASP A 20 11.38 -36.46 20.19
N ARG A 21 10.08 -36.17 20.13
CA ARG A 21 9.21 -36.58 19.03
C ARG A 21 9.49 -35.76 17.77
N LEU A 22 9.62 -34.45 17.91
CA LEU A 22 9.95 -33.56 16.81
C LEU A 22 11.36 -33.83 16.25
N ASP A 23 12.34 -34.12 17.11
CA ASP A 23 13.70 -34.50 16.68
C ASP A 23 13.74 -35.87 15.97
N LYS A 24 12.85 -36.80 16.34
CA LYS A 24 12.67 -38.05 15.59
C LYS A 24 12.00 -37.80 14.24
N LEU A 25 10.98 -36.94 14.21
CA LEU A 25 10.27 -36.58 12.99
C LEU A 25 11.21 -35.89 12.00
N ALA A 26 12.04 -34.95 12.45
CA ALA A 26 13.06 -34.27 11.62
C ALA A 26 14.05 -35.24 10.92
N LYS A 27 14.24 -36.44 11.47
CA LYS A 27 15.12 -37.49 10.92
C LYS A 27 14.35 -38.53 10.10
N LYS A 28 13.02 -38.47 10.07
CA LYS A 28 12.15 -39.38 9.32
C LYS A 28 12.37 -39.18 7.82
N GLN A 29 12.24 -40.26 7.05
CA GLN A 29 12.19 -40.18 5.59
C GLN A 29 10.76 -39.82 5.12
N PRO A 30 10.60 -38.98 4.09
CA PRO A 30 11.67 -38.34 3.33
C PRO A 30 12.38 -37.23 4.13
N LYS A 31 13.69 -37.06 3.90
CA LYS A 31 14.49 -36.04 4.59
C LYS A 31 14.17 -34.64 4.02
N LEU A 32 13.40 -33.86 4.76
CA LEU A 32 13.06 -32.48 4.43
C LEU A 32 14.22 -31.52 4.76
N PRO A 33 14.56 -30.56 3.88
CA PRO A 33 15.66 -29.63 4.12
C PRO A 33 15.35 -28.58 5.19
N ASP A 34 16.37 -28.21 5.97
CA ASP A 34 16.34 -27.17 7.02
C ASP A 34 15.30 -27.35 8.13
N VAL A 35 14.63 -28.51 8.21
CA VAL A 35 13.55 -28.76 9.19
C VAL A 35 14.00 -28.57 10.64
N ASP A 36 15.22 -28.99 11.00
CA ASP A 36 15.76 -28.77 12.35
C ASP A 36 15.76 -27.29 12.75
N LYS A 37 16.02 -26.40 11.79
CA LYS A 37 15.97 -24.94 12.00
C LYS A 37 14.53 -24.46 12.08
N LEU A 38 13.69 -24.84 11.10
CA LEU A 38 12.29 -24.41 11.03
C LEU A 38 11.48 -24.80 12.28
N LEU A 39 11.73 -25.98 12.84
CA LEU A 39 11.10 -26.43 14.10
C LEU A 39 11.49 -25.59 15.33
N THR A 40 12.46 -24.68 15.20
CA THR A 40 12.93 -23.81 16.29
C THR A 40 12.79 -22.32 16.00
N ILE A 41 12.40 -21.94 14.78
CA ILE A 41 12.41 -20.54 14.34
C ILE A 41 11.49 -19.66 15.18
N TYR A 42 10.36 -20.20 15.66
CA TYR A 42 9.40 -19.50 16.51
C TYR A 42 10.05 -18.83 17.73
N LYS A 43 11.16 -19.37 18.27
CA LYS A 43 11.87 -18.82 19.44
C LYS A 43 12.43 -17.43 19.21
N HIS A 44 12.66 -17.05 17.94
CA HIS A 44 13.12 -15.72 17.58
C HIS A 44 11.96 -14.71 17.52
N HIS A 45 10.72 -15.19 17.47
CA HIS A 45 9.53 -14.34 17.24
C HIS A 45 8.55 -14.34 18.40
N THR A 46 8.56 -15.35 19.28
CA THR A 46 7.65 -15.42 20.41
C THR A 46 8.25 -16.13 21.63
N LYS A 47 7.74 -15.78 22.81
CA LYS A 47 8.00 -16.49 24.08
C LYS A 47 6.98 -17.59 24.38
N PHE A 48 6.01 -17.79 23.49
CA PHE A 48 5.01 -18.84 23.60
C PHE A 48 5.67 -20.22 23.52
N ASP A 49 5.16 -21.16 24.31
CA ASP A 49 5.81 -22.46 24.52
C ASP A 49 4.83 -23.63 24.53
N GLN A 50 3.53 -23.38 24.33
CA GLN A 50 2.53 -24.42 24.20
C GLN A 50 2.39 -24.85 22.74
N VAL A 51 2.02 -26.11 22.56
CA VAL A 51 1.78 -26.73 21.27
C VAL A 51 0.41 -27.38 21.33
N LEU A 52 -0.41 -27.13 20.33
CA LEU A 52 -1.64 -27.88 20.15
C LEU A 52 -1.33 -29.16 19.37
N VAL A 53 -1.54 -30.30 20.01
CA VAL A 53 -1.16 -31.62 19.49
C VAL A 53 -2.39 -32.42 19.15
N PHE A 54 -2.35 -33.00 17.96
CA PHE A 54 -3.33 -33.99 17.52
C PHE A 54 -2.66 -35.36 17.42
N GLU A 55 -3.14 -36.32 18.20
CA GLU A 55 -2.63 -37.69 18.21
C GLU A 55 -3.38 -38.52 17.16
N GLY A 56 -2.74 -38.75 16.01
CA GLY A 56 -3.34 -39.46 14.88
C GLY A 56 -4.12 -38.57 13.92
N ASP A 57 -4.87 -39.22 13.04
CA ASP A 57 -5.63 -38.56 11.98
C ASP A 57 -6.71 -37.65 12.55
N THR A 58 -6.79 -36.43 12.03
CA THR A 58 -7.61 -35.35 12.57
C THR A 58 -8.42 -34.66 11.48
N ILE A 59 -9.68 -34.36 11.81
CA ILE A 59 -10.59 -33.62 10.95
C ILE A 59 -11.05 -32.36 11.67
N ILE A 60 -10.88 -31.22 11.02
CA ILE A 60 -11.43 -29.92 11.41
C ILE A 60 -12.56 -29.61 10.43
N ASP A 61 -13.77 -29.46 10.96
CA ASP A 61 -14.99 -29.39 10.14
C ASP A 61 -15.23 -28.04 9.45
N ASP A 62 -14.44 -27.02 9.78
CA ASP A 62 -14.59 -25.64 9.34
C ASP A 62 -13.22 -25.05 8.93
N ASP A 63 -13.19 -23.74 8.63
CA ASP A 63 -11.96 -22.99 8.39
C ASP A 63 -11.03 -23.03 9.62
N LEU A 64 -9.73 -23.07 9.36
CA LEU A 64 -8.69 -22.98 10.38
C LEU A 64 -7.87 -21.71 10.15
N VAL A 65 -8.13 -20.69 10.96
CA VAL A 65 -7.36 -19.44 10.97
C VAL A 65 -6.25 -19.53 12.01
N ILE A 66 -4.99 -19.46 11.59
CA ILE A 66 -3.80 -19.66 12.43
C ILE A 66 -2.91 -18.41 12.46
N ASP A 67 -3.51 -17.24 12.66
CA ASP A 67 -2.72 -16.04 12.88
C ASP A 67 -2.21 -15.98 14.33
N ALA A 68 -1.00 -15.47 14.51
CA ALA A 68 -0.37 -15.15 15.79
C ALA A 68 -1.25 -14.25 16.67
N ASP A 69 -2.12 -13.47 16.04
CA ASP A 69 -2.98 -12.53 16.73
C ASP A 69 -4.32 -13.12 17.21
N GLN A 70 -4.66 -14.34 16.75
CA GLN A 70 -5.88 -15.04 17.12
C GLN A 70 -6.02 -15.19 18.62
N SER A 71 -7.22 -14.89 19.13
CA SER A 71 -7.50 -14.91 20.57
C SER A 71 -7.22 -16.27 21.21
N TRP A 72 -7.50 -17.37 20.51
CA TRP A 72 -7.25 -18.72 20.99
C TRP A 72 -5.76 -19.10 20.96
N VAL A 73 -4.99 -18.57 20.00
CA VAL A 73 -3.52 -18.73 19.96
C VAL A 73 -2.88 -17.98 21.14
N LYS A 74 -3.20 -16.69 21.31
CA LYS A 74 -2.66 -15.84 22.39
C LYS A 74 -3.02 -16.35 23.78
N ARG A 75 -4.29 -16.65 24.02
CA ARG A 75 -4.78 -17.09 25.34
C ARG A 75 -4.09 -18.37 25.81
N ASN A 76 -3.86 -19.28 24.89
CA ASN A 76 -3.25 -20.58 25.18
C ASN A 76 -1.73 -20.58 24.97
N LYS A 77 -1.13 -19.44 24.59
CA LYS A 77 0.31 -19.27 24.35
C LYS A 77 0.86 -20.32 23.37
N ILE A 78 0.14 -20.52 22.26
CA ILE A 78 0.46 -21.54 21.26
C ILE A 78 1.56 -21.03 20.33
N CYS A 79 2.66 -21.77 20.23
CA CYS A 79 3.76 -21.51 19.30
C CYS A 79 3.79 -22.46 18.09
N ALA A 80 3.07 -23.59 18.17
CA ALA A 80 2.98 -24.56 17.09
C ALA A 80 1.70 -25.41 17.18
N LEU A 81 1.26 -25.92 16.04
CA LEU A 81 0.29 -26.98 15.88
C LEU A 81 1.01 -28.19 15.29
N VAL A 82 0.80 -29.38 15.88
CA VAL A 82 1.46 -30.61 15.45
C VAL A 82 0.44 -31.74 15.34
N CYS A 83 0.27 -32.29 14.15
CA CYS A 83 -0.55 -33.48 13.91
C CYS A 83 0.36 -34.68 13.64
N PHE A 84 0.28 -35.71 14.49
CA PHE A 84 0.98 -36.98 14.34
C PHE A 84 0.13 -37.99 13.55
N GLY A 85 -0.31 -37.57 12.36
CA GLY A 85 -1.20 -38.31 11.47
C GLY A 85 -1.56 -37.45 10.25
N ASP A 86 -2.64 -37.80 9.57
CA ASP A 86 -3.22 -36.99 8.51
C ASP A 86 -4.08 -35.85 9.09
N LEU A 87 -3.94 -34.63 8.56
CA LEU A 87 -4.76 -33.48 8.92
C LEU A 87 -5.68 -33.13 7.76
N THR A 88 -7.00 -33.17 7.99
CA THR A 88 -8.01 -32.70 7.06
C THR A 88 -8.73 -31.49 7.63
N ILE A 89 -8.66 -30.36 6.95
CA ILE A 89 -9.46 -29.17 7.20
C ILE A 89 -10.51 -29.13 6.10
N LYS A 90 -11.80 -29.21 6.46
CA LYS A 90 -12.88 -29.22 5.45
C LYS A 90 -13.05 -27.85 4.79
N GLY A 91 -12.75 -26.78 5.52
CA GLY A 91 -12.71 -25.41 5.02
C GLY A 91 -11.32 -25.00 4.55
N ASP A 92 -11.03 -23.72 4.72
CA ASP A 92 -9.78 -23.07 4.31
C ASP A 92 -8.75 -23.03 5.44
N LEU A 93 -7.47 -23.14 5.08
CA LEU A 93 -6.36 -22.85 5.99
C LEU A 93 -5.92 -21.40 5.78
N ILE A 94 -6.13 -20.55 6.79
CA ILE A 94 -5.89 -19.12 6.67
C ILE A 94 -4.74 -18.70 7.58
N ASN A 95 -3.72 -18.11 6.96
CA ASN A 95 -2.70 -17.33 7.64
C ASN A 95 -2.50 -16.00 6.93
N ASN A 96 -3.07 -14.95 7.51
CA ASN A 96 -3.07 -13.59 7.00
C ASN A 96 -2.12 -12.68 7.80
N ASP A 97 -1.08 -13.26 8.40
CA ASP A 97 -0.10 -12.51 9.17
C ASP A 97 1.32 -12.65 8.60
N GLU A 98 2.17 -11.74 9.05
CA GLU A 98 3.59 -11.71 8.68
C GLU A 98 4.46 -12.54 9.64
N ALA A 99 3.83 -13.20 10.62
CA ALA A 99 4.54 -13.81 11.71
C ALA A 99 5.09 -15.17 11.29
N PHE A 100 6.36 -15.43 11.57
CA PHE A 100 6.97 -16.76 11.38
C PHE A 100 6.53 -17.78 12.47
N TRP A 101 5.33 -17.60 13.04
CA TRP A 101 4.69 -18.44 14.05
C TRP A 101 3.18 -18.15 14.09
N PRO A 102 2.32 -19.09 14.53
CA PRO A 102 2.62 -20.46 14.96
C PRO A 102 3.14 -21.35 13.82
N LEU A 103 3.94 -22.38 14.15
CA LEU A 103 4.31 -23.41 13.16
C LEU A 103 3.13 -24.35 12.89
N LEU A 104 2.99 -24.86 11.67
CA LEU A 104 2.10 -26.00 11.39
C LEU A 104 2.93 -27.20 10.91
N VAL A 105 2.83 -28.31 11.66
CA VAL A 105 3.56 -29.56 11.39
C VAL A 105 2.58 -30.71 11.22
N VAL A 106 2.67 -31.43 10.12
CA VAL A 106 1.83 -32.61 9.81
C VAL A 106 2.74 -33.78 9.45
N GLU A 107 2.65 -34.87 10.22
CA GLU A 107 3.44 -36.08 9.99
C GLU A 107 2.96 -36.87 8.76
N GLY A 108 1.65 -36.85 8.48
CA GLY A 108 1.02 -37.46 7.33
C GLY A 108 0.69 -36.44 6.24
N ASN A 109 -0.50 -36.58 5.67
CA ASN A 109 -1.02 -35.75 4.59
C ASN A 109 -1.80 -34.53 5.13
N LEU A 110 -1.72 -33.40 4.43
CA LEU A 110 -2.57 -32.24 4.68
C LEU A 110 -3.60 -32.10 3.55
N LYS A 111 -4.89 -32.04 3.92
CA LYS A 111 -6.00 -31.76 2.99
C LYS A 111 -6.75 -30.51 3.41
N VAL A 112 -6.95 -29.58 2.48
CA VAL A 112 -7.65 -28.30 2.69
C VAL A 112 -8.52 -27.94 1.47
N CYS A 113 -9.44 -26.99 1.62
CA CYS A 113 -10.11 -26.37 0.47
C CYS A 113 -9.16 -25.38 -0.22
N ASN A 114 -8.97 -24.20 0.36
CA ASN A 114 -7.95 -23.24 -0.04
C ASN A 114 -6.90 -23.06 1.06
N MET A 115 -5.80 -22.40 0.71
CA MET A 115 -4.76 -22.00 1.64
C MET A 115 -4.33 -20.55 1.37
N LEU A 116 -4.46 -19.69 2.38
CA LEU A 116 -3.80 -18.38 2.41
C LEU A 116 -2.51 -18.55 3.20
N LYS A 117 -1.40 -18.15 2.59
CA LYS A 117 -0.08 -18.44 3.12
C LYS A 117 0.71 -17.16 3.41
N GLY A 118 0.64 -16.69 4.66
CA GLY A 118 1.49 -15.64 5.21
C GLY A 118 2.82 -16.17 5.76
N GLY A 119 3.34 -15.58 6.84
CA GLY A 119 4.66 -15.83 7.41
C GLY A 119 4.90 -17.22 7.99
N LEU A 120 3.84 -17.99 8.30
CA LEU A 120 4.00 -19.23 9.06
C LEU A 120 4.82 -20.30 8.31
N PRO A 121 5.76 -20.99 8.97
CA PRO A 121 6.38 -22.19 8.40
C PRO A 121 5.42 -23.39 8.41
N LEU A 122 5.29 -24.04 7.24
CA LEU A 122 4.46 -25.23 7.05
C LEU A 122 5.34 -26.45 6.72
N ILE A 123 5.23 -27.52 7.50
CA ILE A 123 6.04 -28.73 7.34
C ILE A 123 5.14 -29.96 7.29
N ILE A 124 5.16 -30.66 6.15
CA ILE A 124 4.30 -31.81 5.84
C ILE A 124 5.20 -32.95 5.36
N TRP A 125 5.15 -34.11 6.00
CA TRP A 125 5.94 -35.28 5.57
C TRP A 125 5.28 -36.09 4.46
N GLY A 126 3.95 -36.06 4.37
CA GLY A 126 3.18 -36.67 3.28
C GLY A 126 2.83 -35.67 2.18
N ASP A 127 1.65 -35.85 1.59
CA ASP A 127 1.13 -35.05 0.48
C ASP A 127 0.40 -33.80 0.99
N LEU A 128 0.45 -32.72 0.21
CA LEU A 128 -0.39 -31.54 0.37
C LEU A 128 -1.45 -31.51 -0.73
N THR A 129 -2.73 -31.56 -0.36
CA THR A 129 -3.85 -31.42 -1.29
C THR A 129 -4.72 -30.23 -0.92
N ALA A 130 -4.80 -29.25 -1.81
CA ALA A 130 -5.83 -28.22 -1.79
C ALA A 130 -6.83 -28.52 -2.93
N THR A 131 -8.13 -28.52 -2.66
CA THR A 131 -9.11 -28.69 -3.76
C THR A 131 -9.26 -27.41 -4.59
N GLY A 132 -8.99 -26.25 -3.98
CA GLY A 132 -8.90 -24.95 -4.61
C GLY A 132 -7.46 -24.44 -4.72
N TYR A 133 -7.21 -23.24 -4.20
CA TYR A 133 -5.97 -22.49 -4.45
C TYR A 133 -5.06 -22.40 -3.23
N ILE A 134 -3.75 -22.36 -3.49
CA ILE A 134 -2.72 -22.01 -2.50
C ILE A 134 -2.13 -20.67 -2.94
N ILE A 135 -2.54 -19.60 -2.27
CA ILE A 135 -2.19 -18.20 -2.58
C ILE A 135 -1.35 -17.63 -1.44
N PRO A 136 -0.26 -16.91 -1.74
CA PRO A 136 0.61 -16.31 -0.76
C PRO A 136 0.04 -14.96 -0.33
N GLU A 137 0.34 -14.60 0.90
CA GLU A 137 0.14 -13.25 1.44
C GLU A 137 1.50 -12.56 1.62
N TYR A 138 1.48 -11.29 2.02
CA TYR A 138 2.66 -10.56 2.44
C TYR A 138 3.50 -11.38 3.44
N ASN A 139 4.81 -11.42 3.19
CA ASN A 139 5.78 -12.24 3.93
C ASN A 139 5.59 -13.78 3.86
N ASP A 140 5.04 -14.34 2.77
CA ASP A 140 4.99 -15.79 2.48
C ASP A 140 6.21 -16.56 3.03
N GLY A 141 5.97 -17.36 4.05
CA GLY A 141 6.96 -18.17 4.77
C GLY A 141 7.22 -19.53 4.13
N PRO A 142 8.24 -20.28 4.59
CA PRO A 142 8.67 -21.51 3.95
C PRO A 142 7.64 -22.66 4.07
N ILE A 143 7.50 -23.43 2.99
CA ILE A 143 6.75 -24.69 2.92
C ILE A 143 7.73 -25.86 2.71
N ARG A 144 7.51 -26.98 3.40
CA ARG A 144 8.15 -28.27 3.15
C ARG A 144 7.08 -29.33 2.93
N VAL A 145 7.09 -29.99 1.77
CA VAL A 145 6.22 -31.12 1.46
C VAL A 145 7.08 -32.32 1.08
N GLY A 146 6.91 -33.42 1.80
CA GLY A 146 7.67 -34.66 1.58
C GLY A 146 7.14 -35.48 0.40
N GLY A 147 5.84 -35.41 0.15
CA GLY A 147 5.17 -36.04 -0.98
C GLY A 147 4.81 -35.04 -2.09
N ASP A 148 3.68 -35.30 -2.73
CA ASP A 148 3.16 -34.50 -3.83
C ASP A 148 2.37 -33.28 -3.32
N LEU A 149 2.38 -32.19 -4.09
CA LEU A 149 1.50 -31.03 -3.91
C LEU A 149 0.48 -31.01 -5.04
N ASN A 150 -0.81 -31.11 -4.71
CA ASN A 150 -1.91 -31.04 -5.68
C ASN A 150 -2.83 -29.87 -5.34
N SER A 151 -3.06 -28.97 -6.31
CA SER A 151 -4.03 -27.87 -6.18
C SER A 151 -4.64 -27.46 -7.52
N ALA A 152 -5.72 -26.68 -7.50
CA ALA A 152 -6.24 -26.03 -8.71
C ALA A 152 -5.30 -24.91 -9.19
N GLY A 153 -4.63 -24.24 -8.25
CA GLY A 153 -3.56 -23.29 -8.53
C GLY A 153 -2.63 -23.13 -7.34
N TYR A 154 -1.36 -22.82 -7.63
CA TYR A 154 -0.31 -22.66 -6.63
C TYR A 154 0.59 -21.49 -7.00
N VAL A 155 0.70 -20.52 -6.10
CA VAL A 155 1.46 -19.30 -6.33
C VAL A 155 2.55 -19.19 -5.25
N PRO A 156 3.76 -19.74 -5.45
CA PRO A 156 4.84 -19.56 -4.48
C PRO A 156 5.42 -18.14 -4.56
N ARG A 157 5.57 -17.44 -3.42
CA ARG A 157 6.25 -16.13 -3.34
C ARG A 157 7.50 -16.15 -2.45
N CYS A 158 7.58 -17.07 -1.50
CA CYS A 158 8.72 -17.22 -0.60
C CYS A 158 10.05 -17.49 -1.35
N LYS A 159 10.97 -16.53 -1.34
CA LYS A 159 12.32 -16.63 -1.94
C LYS A 159 13.30 -17.40 -1.03
N ASP A 160 14.33 -17.98 -1.61
CA ASP A 160 15.44 -18.57 -0.85
C ASP A 160 16.18 -17.49 -0.06
N ARG A 161 16.36 -17.71 1.25
CA ARG A 161 17.16 -16.87 2.14
C ARG A 161 18.40 -17.62 2.62
N LYS A 162 19.37 -16.90 3.17
CA LYS A 162 20.61 -17.49 3.70
C LYS A 162 20.32 -18.53 4.79
N GLU A 163 19.25 -18.33 5.56
CA GLU A 163 18.88 -19.13 6.71
C GLU A 163 18.02 -20.36 6.34
N ALA A 164 17.16 -20.23 5.32
CA ALA A 164 16.24 -21.27 4.87
C ALA A 164 15.82 -21.07 3.39
N LYS A 165 15.62 -22.20 2.70
CA LYS A 165 14.96 -22.21 1.38
C LYS A 165 13.50 -21.77 1.46
N GLY A 166 12.97 -21.25 0.35
CA GLY A 166 11.57 -20.87 0.16
C GLY A 166 10.62 -22.07 0.19
N HIS A 167 9.83 -22.30 -0.85
CA HIS A 167 9.00 -23.52 -0.92
C HIS A 167 9.79 -24.71 -1.46
N VAL A 168 9.70 -25.87 -0.77
CA VAL A 168 10.29 -27.13 -1.22
C VAL A 168 9.25 -28.24 -1.20
N VAL A 169 8.98 -28.79 -2.37
CA VAL A 169 8.16 -29.99 -2.59
C VAL A 169 9.08 -31.07 -3.14
N LEU A 170 9.18 -32.22 -2.46
CA LEU A 170 10.05 -33.33 -2.89
C LEU A 170 9.39 -34.22 -3.96
N GLY A 171 8.06 -34.32 -3.93
CA GLY A 171 7.26 -34.98 -4.95
C GLY A 171 6.93 -34.08 -6.14
N LYS A 172 5.85 -34.41 -6.83
CA LYS A 172 5.33 -33.66 -7.97
C LYS A 172 4.45 -32.50 -7.51
N VAL A 173 4.50 -31.40 -8.26
CA VAL A 173 3.55 -30.30 -8.13
C VAL A 173 2.56 -30.42 -9.29
N SER A 174 1.29 -30.64 -8.97
CA SER A 174 0.19 -30.74 -9.92
C SER A 174 -0.80 -29.61 -9.71
N GLY A 175 -1.18 -28.94 -10.79
CA GLY A 175 -1.97 -27.71 -10.77
C GLY A 175 -1.32 -26.65 -11.64
N LEU A 176 -2.00 -25.52 -11.84
CA LEU A 176 -1.35 -24.37 -12.48
C LEU A 176 -0.40 -23.72 -11.46
N VAL A 177 0.87 -23.60 -11.83
CA VAL A 177 1.87 -22.92 -11.00
C VAL A 177 2.18 -21.57 -11.61
N LEU A 178 2.02 -20.53 -10.81
CA LEU A 178 2.40 -19.17 -11.17
C LEU A 178 3.48 -18.71 -10.18
N ASP A 179 4.75 -18.76 -10.61
CA ASP A 179 5.89 -18.57 -9.72
C ASP A 179 6.16 -17.08 -9.45
N ALA A 180 5.72 -16.60 -8.28
CA ALA A 180 5.89 -15.21 -7.85
C ALA A 180 7.24 -14.94 -7.16
N ARG A 181 8.18 -15.88 -7.16
CA ARG A 181 9.51 -15.70 -6.51
C ARG A 181 10.46 -14.82 -7.32
N ASN A 182 10.22 -14.67 -8.62
CA ASN A 182 10.99 -13.77 -9.48
C ASN A 182 10.30 -12.40 -9.64
N ASP A 183 9.34 -12.09 -8.77
CA ASP A 183 8.44 -10.94 -8.82
C ASP A 183 7.54 -11.00 -10.08
N LEU A 184 6.22 -10.99 -9.86
CA LEU A 184 5.22 -11.01 -10.93
C LEU A 184 4.54 -9.65 -10.94
N SER A 185 4.55 -9.00 -12.08
CA SER A 185 3.85 -7.74 -12.25
C SER A 185 2.33 -7.92 -12.13
N ALA A 186 1.65 -6.86 -11.71
CA ALA A 186 0.21 -6.76 -11.80
C ALA A 186 -0.27 -7.06 -13.24
N ASP A 187 0.43 -6.59 -14.28
CA ASP A 187 0.10 -6.94 -15.68
C ASP A 187 0.24 -8.45 -15.96
N ASP A 188 1.34 -9.08 -15.53
CA ASP A 188 1.55 -10.52 -15.71
C ASP A 188 0.45 -11.33 -15.00
N LEU A 189 -0.05 -10.85 -13.85
CA LEU A 189 -1.24 -11.40 -13.18
C LEU A 189 -2.52 -11.11 -13.97
N HIS A 190 -2.82 -9.86 -14.34
CA HIS A 190 -4.03 -9.47 -15.10
C HIS A 190 -4.17 -10.25 -16.40
N ARG A 191 -3.04 -10.57 -17.04
CA ARG A 191 -2.98 -11.36 -18.27
C ARG A 191 -3.42 -12.80 -18.07
N VAL A 192 -3.22 -13.39 -16.90
CA VAL A 192 -3.50 -14.81 -16.66
C VAL A 192 -4.66 -15.05 -15.69
N VAL A 193 -5.03 -14.06 -14.87
CA VAL A 193 -6.10 -14.11 -13.86
C VAL A 193 -7.34 -13.38 -14.36
N VAL A 194 -8.52 -13.92 -14.04
CA VAL A 194 -9.81 -13.27 -14.37
C VAL A 194 -10.00 -11.99 -13.55
N PRO A 195 -10.62 -10.92 -14.09
CA PRO A 195 -10.71 -9.62 -13.42
C PRO A 195 -11.29 -9.67 -12.01
N ASP A 196 -12.39 -10.42 -11.79
CA ASP A 196 -13.05 -10.51 -10.49
C ASP A 196 -12.17 -11.11 -9.37
N ALA A 197 -11.14 -11.86 -9.77
CA ALA A 197 -10.17 -12.49 -8.86
C ALA A 197 -8.94 -11.59 -8.60
N MET A 198 -8.96 -10.34 -9.07
CA MET A 198 -7.93 -9.33 -8.83
C MET A 198 -8.45 -8.20 -7.94
N ASN A 199 -7.56 -7.59 -7.15
CA ASN A 199 -7.79 -6.39 -6.34
C ASN A 199 -6.45 -5.69 -6.08
N TYR A 200 -6.34 -4.39 -6.38
CA TYR A 200 -5.11 -3.58 -6.22
C TYR A 200 -3.84 -4.32 -6.70
N GLY A 201 -3.82 -4.70 -7.98
CA GLY A 201 -2.67 -5.38 -8.61
C GLY A 201 -2.36 -6.78 -8.10
N TRP A 202 -3.12 -7.31 -7.14
CA TRP A 202 -2.94 -8.63 -6.54
C TRP A 202 -4.22 -9.48 -6.55
N PHE A 203 -4.18 -10.66 -5.94
CA PHE A 203 -5.35 -11.55 -5.84
C PHE A 203 -6.42 -10.99 -4.89
N ASN A 204 -7.67 -10.93 -5.35
CA ASN A 204 -8.83 -10.76 -4.49
C ASN A 204 -9.11 -12.07 -3.73
N LEU A 205 -8.59 -12.19 -2.51
CA LEU A 205 -8.65 -13.42 -1.73
C LEU A 205 -10.06 -13.96 -1.51
N TYR A 206 -11.03 -13.07 -1.27
CA TYR A 206 -12.43 -13.47 -1.08
C TYR A 206 -12.96 -14.16 -2.34
N THR A 207 -12.78 -13.53 -3.50
CA THR A 207 -13.23 -14.10 -4.78
C THR A 207 -12.47 -15.38 -5.10
N VAL A 208 -11.15 -15.41 -4.93
CA VAL A 208 -10.32 -16.58 -5.20
C VAL A 208 -10.77 -17.79 -4.36
N PHE A 209 -11.07 -17.58 -3.08
CA PHE A 209 -11.50 -18.66 -2.18
C PHE A 209 -12.89 -19.15 -2.53
N GLU A 210 -13.82 -18.24 -2.82
CA GLU A 210 -15.15 -18.59 -3.34
C GLU A 210 -15.07 -19.41 -4.64
N TYR A 211 -14.14 -19.06 -5.53
CA TYR A 211 -13.89 -19.81 -6.76
C TYR A 211 -13.37 -21.22 -6.45
N GLY A 212 -12.39 -21.33 -5.55
CA GLY A 212 -11.85 -22.62 -5.10
C GLY A 212 -12.92 -23.53 -4.51
N ARG A 213 -13.77 -23.01 -3.60
CA ARG A 213 -14.90 -23.76 -3.00
C ARG A 213 -15.92 -24.24 -4.05
N LYS A 214 -16.08 -23.49 -5.14
CA LYS A 214 -17.01 -23.80 -6.24
C LYS A 214 -16.35 -24.60 -7.37
N GLY A 215 -15.06 -24.91 -7.29
CA GLY A 215 -14.30 -25.56 -8.37
C GLY A 215 -14.21 -24.72 -9.64
N LYS A 216 -14.30 -23.38 -9.53
CA LYS A 216 -14.15 -22.45 -10.65
C LYS A 216 -12.69 -22.04 -10.84
N SER A 217 -12.27 -21.88 -12.10
CA SER A 217 -10.94 -21.38 -12.46
C SER A 217 -10.83 -19.87 -12.20
N ILE A 218 -9.80 -19.43 -11.48
CA ILE A 218 -9.38 -18.01 -11.45
C ILE A 218 -8.50 -17.67 -12.66
N TRP A 219 -8.05 -18.68 -13.39
CA TRP A 219 -7.22 -18.51 -14.58
C TRP A 219 -8.07 -18.25 -15.80
N ARG A 220 -7.63 -17.32 -16.65
CA ARG A 220 -8.22 -17.10 -17.98
C ARG A 220 -8.00 -18.33 -18.85
N GLU A 221 -9.03 -18.70 -19.61
CA GLU A 221 -8.91 -19.74 -20.63
C GLU A 221 -7.92 -19.34 -21.74
N THR A 222 -7.86 -18.05 -22.04
CA THR A 222 -6.92 -17.45 -22.98
C THR A 222 -6.21 -16.28 -22.30
N PRO A 223 -4.89 -16.40 -22.01
CA PRO A 223 -4.12 -15.30 -21.48
C PRO A 223 -4.12 -14.09 -22.42
N LEU A 224 -4.10 -12.88 -21.85
CA LEU A 224 -3.94 -11.66 -22.65
C LEU A 224 -2.50 -11.56 -23.19
N GLU A 225 -2.34 -10.89 -24.33
CA GLU A 225 -1.02 -10.59 -24.89
C GLU A 225 -0.26 -9.65 -23.96
N LYS A 226 1.07 -9.82 -23.88
CA LYS A 226 1.91 -8.88 -23.11
C LYS A 226 1.87 -7.54 -23.81
N ARG A 227 1.53 -6.46 -23.09
CA ARG A 227 1.71 -5.12 -23.65
C ARG A 227 3.20 -4.89 -23.90
N VAL A 228 3.54 -4.51 -25.12
CA VAL A 228 4.88 -4.00 -25.44
C VAL A 228 4.75 -2.48 -25.45
N VAL A 229 5.26 -1.84 -24.40
CA VAL A 229 5.40 -0.38 -24.38
C VAL A 229 6.69 -0.07 -25.14
N GLU A 230 6.57 0.54 -26.32
CA GLU A 230 7.75 1.06 -27.02
C GLU A 230 8.30 2.28 -26.27
N PRO A 231 9.63 2.46 -26.20
CA PRO A 231 10.22 3.61 -25.52
C PRO A 231 9.76 4.92 -26.18
N ASP A 232 9.20 5.83 -25.38
CA ASP A 232 8.82 7.16 -25.83
C ASP A 232 9.99 8.13 -25.61
N GLU A 233 10.85 8.28 -26.62
CA GLU A 233 12.05 9.11 -26.51
C GLU A 233 11.74 10.56 -26.11
N GLU A 234 10.60 11.13 -26.53
CA GLU A 234 10.24 12.51 -26.18
C GLU A 234 9.88 12.64 -24.69
N LEU A 235 9.10 11.69 -24.17
CA LEU A 235 8.76 11.60 -22.76
C LEU A 235 10.02 11.40 -21.90
N GLU A 236 10.86 10.43 -22.25
CA GLU A 236 12.07 10.11 -21.48
C GLU A 236 13.06 11.29 -21.49
N ASN A 237 13.18 12.00 -22.61
CA ASN A 237 13.96 13.23 -22.68
C ASN A 237 13.40 14.34 -21.78
N PHE A 238 12.08 14.48 -21.69
CA PHE A 238 11.45 15.44 -20.78
C PHE A 238 11.71 15.08 -19.32
N LEU A 239 11.51 13.82 -18.93
CA LEU A 239 11.72 13.34 -17.55
C LEU A 239 13.17 13.50 -17.11
N ALA A 240 14.13 13.28 -18.02
CA ALA A 240 15.55 13.44 -17.72
C ALA A 240 15.95 14.91 -17.53
N ASN A 241 15.29 15.85 -18.21
CA ASN A 241 15.63 17.28 -18.16
C ASN A 241 14.36 18.15 -18.19
N PRO A 242 13.53 18.11 -17.13
CA PRO A 242 12.30 18.87 -17.10
C PRO A 242 12.63 20.37 -17.11
N THR A 243 12.14 21.10 -18.10
CA THR A 243 12.31 22.56 -18.15
C THR A 243 11.32 23.20 -17.17
N ILE A 244 11.71 23.29 -15.91
CA ILE A 244 10.96 24.02 -14.88
C ILE A 244 11.39 25.48 -14.95
N LYS A 245 10.46 26.37 -15.30
CA LYS A 245 10.65 27.80 -15.11
C LYS A 245 10.03 28.18 -13.76
N SER A 246 10.88 28.33 -12.74
CA SER A 246 10.49 28.81 -11.40
C SER A 246 10.92 30.27 -11.24
N THR A 247 10.05 31.09 -10.64
CA THR A 247 10.34 32.48 -10.26
C THR A 247 10.70 32.54 -8.79
N ASP A 248 11.75 33.28 -8.44
CA ASP A 248 11.99 33.74 -7.06
C ASP A 248 10.96 34.85 -6.72
N PRO A 249 9.98 34.60 -5.83
CA PRO A 249 8.91 35.54 -5.57
C PRO A 249 9.29 36.59 -4.52
N THR A 250 10.48 36.54 -3.93
CA THR A 250 10.84 37.37 -2.76
C THR A 250 10.80 38.88 -3.04
N ALA A 251 11.02 39.29 -4.29
CA ALA A 251 10.90 40.70 -4.71
C ALA A 251 9.44 41.21 -4.75
N SER A 252 8.46 40.32 -4.69
CA SER A 252 7.03 40.63 -4.81
C SER A 252 6.34 40.84 -3.45
N GLY A 253 7.05 40.73 -2.34
CA GLY A 253 6.47 40.79 -1.00
C GLY A 253 7.42 41.26 0.10
N SER A 254 6.98 41.09 1.35
CA SER A 254 7.81 41.30 2.53
C SER A 254 8.04 40.00 3.29
N LEU A 255 9.19 39.90 3.97
CA LEU A 255 9.50 38.75 4.81
C LEU A 255 9.10 39.07 6.26
N GLU A 256 8.17 38.30 6.79
CA GLU A 256 7.62 38.47 8.14
C GLU A 256 7.92 37.26 9.03
N LYS A 257 7.76 37.43 10.35
CA LYS A 257 7.91 36.34 11.30
C LYS A 257 6.64 35.49 11.40
N PRO A 258 6.74 34.16 11.55
CA PRO A 258 5.59 33.27 11.75
C PRO A 258 4.62 33.74 12.85
N ASP A 259 5.12 34.12 14.02
CA ASP A 259 4.29 34.59 15.14
C ASP A 259 3.54 35.90 14.85
N THR A 260 4.01 36.70 13.88
CA THR A 260 3.35 37.92 13.43
C THR A 260 2.22 37.62 12.45
N VAL A 261 2.42 36.63 11.58
CA VAL A 261 1.48 36.30 10.50
C VAL A 261 0.40 35.31 10.94
N LEU A 262 0.73 34.34 11.81
CA LEU A 262 -0.19 33.28 12.22
C LEU A 262 -1.54 33.79 12.76
N PRO A 263 -1.61 34.80 13.66
CA PRO A 263 -2.90 35.31 14.14
C PRO A 263 -3.76 35.91 13.02
N VAL A 264 -3.12 36.53 12.02
CA VAL A 264 -3.81 37.10 10.84
C VAL A 264 -4.40 35.99 9.98
N ILE A 265 -3.62 34.93 9.72
CA ILE A 265 -4.08 33.75 8.99
C ILE A 265 -5.26 33.09 9.71
N GLU A 266 -5.15 32.83 11.01
CA GLU A 266 -6.22 32.18 11.77
C GLU A 266 -7.52 33.01 11.79
N GLU A 267 -7.41 34.34 11.83
CA GLU A 267 -8.58 35.21 11.77
C GLU A 267 -9.24 35.18 10.37
N LEU A 268 -8.43 35.23 9.30
CA LEU A 268 -8.94 35.12 7.93
C LEU A 268 -9.61 33.78 7.67
N ILE A 269 -9.05 32.68 8.20
CA ILE A 269 -9.66 31.35 8.11
C ILE A 269 -11.03 31.34 8.80
N LYS A 270 -11.13 31.89 10.01
CA LYS A 270 -12.42 31.99 10.74
C LYS A 270 -13.44 32.85 10.02
N GLU A 271 -12.99 33.92 9.35
CA GLU A 271 -13.87 34.81 8.60
C GLU A 271 -14.39 34.17 7.30
N LYS A 272 -13.52 33.48 6.56
CA LYS A 272 -13.82 32.99 5.20
C LYS A 272 -14.34 31.55 5.14
N ILE A 273 -13.90 30.71 6.07
CA ILE A 273 -14.34 29.32 6.15
C ILE A 273 -15.53 29.26 7.08
N GLU A 274 -16.70 29.01 6.52
CA GLU A 274 -17.92 28.73 7.28
C GLU A 274 -17.79 27.40 8.02
N PHE A 275 -18.23 27.38 9.29
CA PHE A 275 -18.42 26.15 10.04
C PHE A 275 -19.71 25.47 9.56
N ASP A 276 -19.55 24.38 8.82
CA ASP A 276 -20.65 23.57 8.30
C ASP A 276 -20.30 22.08 8.44
N PRO A 277 -20.73 21.42 9.53
CA PRO A 277 -20.41 20.03 9.78
C PRO A 277 -21.10 19.06 8.82
N ASP A 278 -22.18 19.46 8.14
CA ASP A 278 -22.89 18.60 7.20
C ASP A 278 -22.09 18.44 5.89
N ASN A 279 -21.22 19.41 5.59
CA ASN A 279 -20.29 19.40 4.45
C ASN A 279 -18.82 19.27 4.88
N TYR A 280 -18.57 18.77 6.10
CA TYR A 280 -17.22 18.60 6.66
C TYR A 280 -16.34 19.87 6.64
N SER A 281 -16.96 21.05 6.61
CA SER A 281 -16.27 22.34 6.58
C SER A 281 -16.02 22.83 8.00
N TYR A 282 -14.77 22.77 8.43
CA TYR A 282 -14.35 23.24 9.73
C TYR A 282 -13.21 24.26 9.55
N PRO A 283 -13.32 25.49 10.11
CA PRO A 283 -12.19 26.43 10.12
C PRO A 283 -10.92 25.82 10.72
N GLU A 284 -11.07 24.92 11.69
CA GLU A 284 -9.94 24.24 12.32
C GLU A 284 -9.19 23.30 11.35
N ASN A 285 -9.87 22.65 10.39
CA ASN A 285 -9.26 21.80 9.37
C ASN A 285 -8.37 22.59 8.38
N PHE A 286 -8.43 23.91 8.43
CA PHE A 286 -7.51 24.81 7.73
C PHE A 286 -6.47 25.32 8.72
N ALA A 287 -6.92 25.88 9.85
CA ALA A 287 -6.03 26.53 10.82
C ALA A 287 -4.95 25.60 11.39
N GLU A 288 -5.25 24.31 11.58
CA GLU A 288 -4.28 23.36 12.15
C GLU A 288 -3.03 23.18 11.30
N PHE A 289 -3.16 23.12 9.97
CA PHE A 289 -2.02 22.94 9.05
C PHE A 289 -1.16 24.19 8.97
N ALA A 290 -1.79 25.37 8.87
CA ALA A 290 -1.08 26.65 8.95
C ALA A 290 -0.33 26.77 10.28
N ARG A 291 -0.96 26.37 11.39
CA ARG A 291 -0.36 26.41 12.71
C ARG A 291 0.79 25.41 12.85
N ALA A 292 0.64 24.18 12.34
CA ALA A 292 1.67 23.15 12.39
C ALA A 292 2.94 23.64 11.68
N GLN A 293 2.82 24.12 10.44
CA GLN A 293 3.93 24.66 9.67
C GLN A 293 4.61 25.83 10.39
N LEU A 294 3.86 26.87 10.76
CA LEU A 294 4.43 28.11 11.29
C LEU A 294 5.05 27.91 12.69
N LYS A 295 4.52 26.99 13.51
CA LYS A 295 5.08 26.68 14.83
C LYS A 295 6.27 25.73 14.79
N GLN A 296 6.38 24.89 13.77
CA GLN A 296 7.52 24.01 13.58
C GLN A 296 8.80 24.80 13.28
N TYR A 297 8.67 25.95 12.60
CA TYR A 297 9.79 26.78 12.16
C TYR A 297 9.72 28.23 12.70
N PRO A 298 9.74 28.46 14.03
CA PRO A 298 9.44 29.76 14.62
C PRO A 298 10.51 30.83 14.38
N LYS A 299 11.70 30.45 13.89
CA LYS A 299 12.82 31.37 13.62
C LYS A 299 12.94 31.78 12.16
N ASP A 300 12.20 31.10 11.29
CA ASP A 300 12.27 31.27 9.85
C ASP A 300 11.27 32.34 9.42
N LYS A 301 11.07 32.52 8.10
CA LYS A 301 10.32 33.65 7.55
C LYS A 301 9.10 33.19 6.75
N VAL A 302 8.07 34.01 6.76
CA VAL A 302 6.90 33.90 5.87
C VAL A 302 7.02 35.00 4.83
N LEU A 303 7.00 34.64 3.54
CA LEU A 303 6.91 35.62 2.46
C LEU A 303 5.46 36.07 2.32
N VAL A 304 5.18 37.30 2.72
CA VAL A 304 3.85 37.91 2.63
C VAL A 304 3.73 38.67 1.32
N LEU A 305 2.84 38.20 0.44
CA LEU A 305 2.54 38.82 -0.86
C LEU A 305 1.27 39.69 -0.74
N PRO A 306 1.25 40.89 -1.32
CA PRO A 306 0.02 41.68 -1.46
C PRO A 306 -1.06 40.92 -2.24
N GLY A 307 -2.33 41.21 -1.97
CA GLY A 307 -3.42 40.68 -2.79
C GLY A 307 -3.36 41.19 -4.24
N GLY A 308 -3.66 40.33 -5.20
CA GLY A 308 -3.55 40.61 -6.64
C GLY A 308 -2.12 40.45 -7.19
N THR A 309 -1.24 39.75 -6.47
CA THR A 309 0.12 39.48 -6.94
C THR A 309 0.09 38.54 -8.15
N THR A 310 0.92 38.82 -9.16
CA THR A 310 1.14 37.94 -10.31
C THR A 310 2.58 37.47 -10.34
N ILE A 311 2.78 36.16 -10.42
CA ILE A 311 4.07 35.50 -10.67
C ILE A 311 4.11 35.11 -12.16
N GLU A 312 5.12 35.61 -12.87
CA GLU A 312 5.16 35.57 -14.34
C GLU A 312 5.53 34.20 -14.92
N ASP A 313 6.28 33.38 -14.20
CA ASP A 313 6.55 31.99 -14.56
C ASP A 313 5.91 31.04 -13.53
N GLY A 314 6.46 29.84 -13.35
CA GLY A 314 6.04 28.89 -12.32
C GLY A 314 6.57 29.25 -10.93
N LEU A 315 6.13 28.48 -9.95
CA LEU A 315 6.51 28.60 -8.55
C LEU A 315 6.84 27.22 -8.00
N THR A 316 8.11 26.96 -7.72
CA THR A 316 8.52 25.74 -7.01
C THR A 316 8.49 25.98 -5.49
N LEU A 317 7.88 25.05 -4.76
CA LEU A 317 7.72 25.09 -3.31
C LEU A 317 8.63 24.08 -2.59
N ASP A 318 9.68 23.60 -3.26
CA ASP A 318 10.69 22.71 -2.68
C ASP A 318 11.59 23.48 -1.71
N TRP A 319 12.12 22.78 -0.70
CA TRP A 319 13.02 23.38 0.30
C TRP A 319 14.35 23.83 -0.31
N GLU A 320 14.76 23.14 -1.38
CA GLU A 320 16.03 23.26 -2.07
C GLU A 320 16.09 24.45 -3.05
N GLU A 321 15.02 25.23 -3.19
CA GLU A 321 15.05 26.41 -4.04
C GLU A 321 15.99 27.49 -3.46
N ASP A 322 16.84 28.08 -4.31
CA ASP A 322 17.86 29.06 -3.91
C ASP A 322 17.29 30.22 -3.07
N TRP A 323 16.07 30.66 -3.37
CA TRP A 323 15.41 31.76 -2.66
C TRP A 323 14.84 31.33 -1.30
N VAL A 324 14.45 30.06 -1.18
CA VAL A 324 13.97 29.44 0.06
C VAL A 324 15.12 29.30 1.04
N GLU A 325 16.23 28.69 0.62
CA GLU A 325 17.42 28.49 1.46
C GLU A 325 18.05 29.83 1.87
N ARG A 326 18.21 30.75 0.91
CA ARG A 326 18.83 32.06 1.16
C ARG A 326 18.06 32.88 2.17
N GLU A 327 16.73 32.90 2.05
CA GLU A 327 15.89 33.72 2.91
C GLU A 327 15.32 32.98 4.12
N ASN A 328 15.49 31.66 4.20
CA ASN A 328 14.84 30.77 5.18
C ASN A 328 13.31 30.94 5.14
N VAL A 329 12.70 30.79 3.97
CA VAL A 329 11.24 30.91 3.81
C VAL A 329 10.55 29.57 4.07
N ILE A 330 9.57 29.55 4.96
CA ILE A 330 8.81 28.32 5.31
C ILE A 330 7.36 28.35 4.85
N ALA A 331 6.88 29.53 4.46
CA ALA A 331 5.56 29.71 3.88
C ALA A 331 5.52 30.95 2.98
N ILE A 332 4.67 30.90 1.97
CA ILE A 332 4.16 32.05 1.22
C ILE A 332 2.74 32.30 1.68
N PHE A 333 2.43 33.54 2.06
CA PHE A 333 1.10 34.01 2.41
C PHE A 333 0.68 35.15 1.49
N CYS A 334 -0.23 34.90 0.54
CA CYS A 334 -0.85 35.95 -0.24
C CYS A 334 -2.11 36.47 0.44
N GLN A 335 -2.15 37.79 0.70
CA GLN A 335 -3.24 38.44 1.46
C GLN A 335 -4.57 38.56 0.69
N GLY A 336 -4.60 38.20 -0.59
CA GLY A 336 -5.78 38.21 -1.45
C GLY A 336 -5.60 37.22 -2.58
N ASP A 337 -5.96 37.61 -3.79
CA ASP A 337 -5.85 36.75 -4.98
C ASP A 337 -4.39 36.60 -5.43
N LEU A 338 -4.06 35.43 -5.95
CA LEU A 338 -2.73 35.10 -6.50
C LEU A 338 -2.87 34.49 -7.89
N THR A 339 -2.14 35.02 -8.86
CA THR A 339 -2.00 34.42 -10.19
C THR A 339 -0.57 33.94 -10.38
N VAL A 340 -0.38 32.64 -10.63
CA VAL A 340 0.87 32.06 -11.11
C VAL A 340 0.68 31.70 -12.57
N LYS A 341 1.41 32.34 -13.49
CA LYS A 341 1.22 32.10 -14.92
C LYS A 341 1.73 30.73 -15.36
N GLY A 342 2.68 30.14 -14.64
CA GLY A 342 3.20 28.80 -14.86
C GLY A 342 2.65 27.73 -13.91
N ASP A 343 3.42 26.66 -13.77
CA ASP A 343 3.09 25.52 -12.90
C ASP A 343 3.49 25.84 -11.45
N ILE A 344 2.69 25.38 -10.48
CA ILE A 344 3.07 25.32 -9.07
C ILE A 344 3.55 23.90 -8.80
N ILE A 345 4.80 23.73 -8.38
CA ILE A 345 5.44 22.42 -8.25
C ILE A 345 6.02 22.22 -6.85
N ASN A 346 5.81 21.04 -6.29
CA ASN A 346 6.57 20.52 -5.16
C ASN A 346 6.84 19.03 -5.37
N ARG A 347 8.12 18.66 -5.40
CA ARG A 347 8.61 17.29 -5.61
C ARG A 347 9.05 16.63 -4.32
N THR A 348 9.34 17.40 -3.28
CA THR A 348 9.79 16.86 -1.99
C THR A 348 8.62 16.19 -1.28
N LEU A 349 8.69 14.86 -1.12
CA LEU A 349 7.62 14.04 -0.53
C LEU A 349 7.35 14.40 0.93
N GLU A 350 8.39 14.71 1.70
CA GLU A 350 8.31 14.95 3.15
C GLU A 350 7.91 16.39 3.52
N GLY A 351 7.65 17.26 2.53
CA GLY A 351 7.23 18.64 2.80
C GLY A 351 7.61 19.65 1.72
N GLY A 352 7.39 20.92 2.05
CA GLY A 352 7.83 22.05 1.23
C GLY A 352 7.38 23.36 1.85
N VAL A 353 7.65 24.45 1.13
CA VAL A 353 7.13 25.78 1.46
C VAL A 353 5.61 25.75 1.39
N MET A 354 4.93 26.03 2.50
CA MET A 354 3.48 26.12 2.50
C MET A 354 3.03 27.30 1.62
N LEU A 355 2.04 27.09 0.75
CA LEU A 355 1.38 28.16 0.02
C LEU A 355 -0.01 28.41 0.60
N LEU A 356 -0.24 29.60 1.16
CA LEU A 356 -1.54 30.06 1.63
C LEU A 356 -1.99 31.28 0.83
N VAL A 357 -3.17 31.19 0.21
CA VAL A 357 -3.80 32.27 -0.56
C VAL A 357 -5.12 32.62 0.10
N ALA A 358 -5.25 33.86 0.58
CA ALA A 358 -6.47 34.30 1.27
C ALA A 358 -7.64 34.53 0.29
N GLY A 359 -7.37 34.80 -0.98
CA GLY A 359 -8.37 34.97 -2.04
C GLY A 359 -8.41 33.78 -3.00
N ASP A 360 -8.59 34.08 -4.28
CA ASP A 360 -8.62 33.09 -5.35
C ASP A 360 -7.19 32.80 -5.86
N LEU A 361 -6.95 31.55 -6.26
CA LEU A 361 -5.67 31.10 -6.87
C LEU A 361 -5.90 30.70 -8.32
N GLU A 362 -5.10 31.28 -9.22
CA GLU A 362 -5.00 30.85 -10.63
C GLU A 362 -3.61 30.29 -10.93
N ALA A 363 -3.55 29.12 -11.60
CA ALA A 363 -2.30 28.47 -12.01
C ALA A 363 -2.45 27.74 -13.36
N GLU A 364 -1.33 27.35 -13.99
CA GLU A 364 -1.38 26.43 -15.14
C GLU A 364 -1.66 25.00 -14.67
N ASN A 365 -0.72 24.37 -13.98
CA ASN A 365 -0.87 23.10 -13.28
C ASN A 365 -0.46 23.26 -11.82
N ILE A 366 -0.96 22.39 -10.95
CA ILE A 366 -0.50 22.25 -9.58
C ILE A 366 -0.09 20.79 -9.38
N ILE A 367 1.19 20.53 -9.21
CA ILE A 367 1.75 19.19 -9.00
C ILE A 367 2.51 19.23 -7.69
N LYS A 368 1.95 18.68 -6.61
CA LYS A 368 2.57 18.85 -5.30
C LYS A 368 2.50 17.58 -4.44
N ALA A 369 3.63 17.28 -3.80
CA ALA A 369 3.75 16.21 -2.84
C ALA A 369 3.47 16.71 -1.40
N GLY A 370 4.51 16.77 -0.55
CA GLY A 370 4.39 17.07 0.88
C GLY A 370 4.09 18.52 1.26
N ALA A 371 4.17 19.48 0.34
CA ALA A 371 3.86 20.88 0.65
C ALA A 371 2.37 21.06 0.99
N THR A 372 2.09 21.91 1.98
CA THR A 372 0.71 22.35 2.28
C THR A 372 0.27 23.41 1.28
N LEU A 373 -0.84 23.16 0.59
CA LEU A 373 -1.53 24.13 -0.26
C LEU A 373 -2.88 24.50 0.34
N MET A 374 -3.09 25.79 0.59
CA MET A 374 -4.33 26.31 1.15
C MET A 374 -4.82 27.53 0.38
N VAL A 375 -6.05 27.45 -0.12
CA VAL A 375 -6.73 28.54 -0.82
C VAL A 375 -8.06 28.79 -0.11
N LEU A 376 -8.25 29.99 0.45
CA LEU A 376 -9.49 30.30 1.17
C LEU A 376 -10.64 30.69 0.22
N GLY A 377 -10.32 31.08 -1.02
CA GLY A 377 -11.26 31.30 -2.11
C GLY A 377 -11.29 30.12 -3.10
N ASN A 378 -11.53 30.45 -4.37
CA ASN A 378 -11.60 29.47 -5.46
C ASN A 378 -10.22 29.11 -6.00
N LEU A 379 -10.07 27.89 -6.49
CA LEU A 379 -8.88 27.45 -7.23
C LEU A 379 -9.23 27.20 -8.69
N ARG A 380 -8.52 27.86 -9.61
CA ARG A 380 -8.62 27.62 -11.05
C ARG A 380 -7.26 27.19 -11.60
N ALA A 381 -7.13 25.92 -11.95
CA ALA A 381 -6.00 25.42 -12.72
C ALA A 381 -6.43 25.24 -14.18
N ARG A 382 -5.63 25.73 -15.15
CA ARG A 382 -5.94 25.51 -16.57
C ARG A 382 -5.76 24.05 -17.01
N GLY A 383 -4.84 23.34 -16.35
CA GLY A 383 -4.59 21.92 -16.54
C GLY A 383 -5.00 21.13 -15.31
N ILE A 384 -4.06 20.45 -14.68
CA ILE A 384 -4.33 19.46 -13.63
C ILE A 384 -3.94 19.95 -12.22
N VAL A 385 -4.61 19.40 -11.21
CA VAL A 385 -4.24 19.49 -9.80
C VAL A 385 -3.96 18.08 -9.29
N VAL A 386 -2.73 17.84 -8.86
CA VAL A 386 -2.26 16.53 -8.39
C VAL A 386 -1.68 16.65 -6.99
N GLY A 387 -2.18 15.80 -6.09
CA GLY A 387 -1.58 15.52 -4.80
C GLY A 387 -0.91 14.16 -4.81
N GLU A 388 0.35 14.09 -4.38
CA GLU A 388 1.12 12.86 -4.23
C GLU A 388 1.55 12.67 -2.78
N TYR A 389 1.43 11.44 -2.28
CA TYR A 389 1.93 11.00 -0.97
C TYR A 389 1.25 11.66 0.24
N ASN A 390 1.27 11.01 1.39
CA ASN A 390 0.39 11.33 2.51
C ASN A 390 0.89 12.41 3.49
N ASP A 391 2.02 13.04 3.21
CA ASP A 391 2.65 14.02 4.11
C ASP A 391 2.17 15.46 3.90
N GLY A 392 1.57 15.77 2.74
CA GLY A 392 1.05 17.10 2.43
C GLY A 392 -0.47 17.19 2.49
N VAL A 393 -1.00 18.40 2.30
CA VAL A 393 -2.45 18.62 2.20
C VAL A 393 -2.82 19.63 1.13
N THR A 394 -4.01 19.47 0.56
CA THR A 394 -4.69 20.47 -0.27
C THR A 394 -6.01 20.87 0.39
N ARG A 395 -6.20 22.16 0.64
CA ARG A 395 -7.42 22.73 1.24
C ARG A 395 -7.94 23.88 0.39
N ILE A 396 -9.17 23.75 -0.14
CA ILE A 396 -9.81 24.77 -0.97
C ILE A 396 -11.14 25.17 -0.34
N GLY A 397 -11.26 26.45 0.03
CA GLY A 397 -12.44 27.03 0.66
C GLY A 397 -13.57 27.35 -0.33
N GLY A 398 -13.26 27.55 -1.61
CA GLY A 398 -14.24 27.81 -2.67
C GLY A 398 -14.46 26.61 -3.60
N ASP A 399 -14.80 26.93 -4.84
CA ASP A 399 -14.90 25.96 -5.93
C ASP A 399 -13.51 25.59 -6.47
N LEU A 400 -13.37 24.38 -7.01
CA LEU A 400 -12.21 23.91 -7.77
C LEU A 400 -12.60 23.75 -9.25
N GLU A 401 -11.88 24.42 -10.15
CA GLU A 401 -11.98 24.24 -11.60
C GLU A 401 -10.63 23.78 -12.15
N ALA A 402 -10.62 22.62 -12.80
CA ALA A 402 -9.43 22.01 -13.41
C ALA A 402 -9.85 20.98 -14.48
N GLU A 403 -8.91 20.54 -15.31
CA GLU A 403 -9.14 19.37 -16.18
C GLU A 403 -9.28 18.09 -15.34
N ALA A 404 -8.38 17.93 -14.36
CA ALA A 404 -8.36 16.80 -13.44
C ALA A 404 -7.94 17.22 -12.04
N PHE A 405 -8.51 16.55 -11.04
CA PHE A 405 -8.12 16.61 -9.64
C PHE A 405 -7.83 15.19 -9.15
N LEU A 406 -6.55 14.84 -9.01
CA LEU A 406 -6.11 13.47 -8.72
C LEU A 406 -5.35 13.44 -7.39
N LEU A 407 -5.75 12.56 -6.48
CA LEU A 407 -5.17 12.43 -5.14
C LEU A 407 -4.60 11.01 -4.95
N PHE A 408 -3.28 10.89 -5.04
CA PHE A 408 -2.53 9.64 -4.87
C PHE A 408 -2.00 9.57 -3.43
N ASP A 409 -2.71 8.83 -2.58
CA ASP A 409 -2.53 8.75 -1.13
C ASP A 409 -2.40 10.14 -0.48
N HIS A 410 -3.22 11.10 -0.96
CA HIS A 410 -3.06 12.51 -0.64
C HIS A 410 -4.31 13.10 -0.01
N ASP A 411 -4.14 13.89 1.05
CA ASP A 411 -5.25 14.53 1.75
C ASP A 411 -5.72 15.80 1.01
N GLY A 412 -6.85 15.70 0.32
CA GLY A 412 -7.48 16.80 -0.40
C GLY A 412 -8.90 17.09 0.09
N PHE A 413 -9.21 18.37 0.30
CA PHE A 413 -10.55 18.84 0.66
C PHE A 413 -10.93 20.09 -0.15
N VAL A 414 -12.12 20.03 -0.76
CA VAL A 414 -12.76 21.14 -1.46
C VAL A 414 -14.11 21.38 -0.81
N ARG A 415 -14.36 22.58 -0.31
CA ARG A 415 -15.65 22.93 0.31
C ARG A 415 -16.74 23.15 -0.73
N GLY A 416 -16.40 23.78 -1.86
CA GLY A 416 -17.33 24.08 -2.94
C GLY A 416 -17.45 22.95 -3.97
N ASP A 417 -17.85 23.31 -5.19
CA ASP A 417 -18.00 22.35 -6.28
C ASP A 417 -16.63 21.94 -6.85
N ILE A 418 -16.46 20.65 -7.15
CA ILE A 418 -15.35 20.14 -7.97
C ILE A 418 -15.82 20.06 -9.43
N ARG A 419 -15.26 20.90 -10.29
CA ARG A 419 -15.46 20.91 -11.74
C ARG A 419 -14.21 20.39 -12.43
N ALA A 420 -13.95 19.10 -12.26
CA ALA A 420 -12.82 18.37 -12.83
C ALA A 420 -13.13 16.87 -12.91
N THR A 421 -12.36 16.12 -13.69
CA THR A 421 -12.29 14.65 -13.52
C THR A 421 -11.64 14.37 -12.17
N TYR A 422 -12.35 13.72 -11.24
CA TYR A 422 -11.93 13.56 -9.86
C TYR A 422 -11.81 12.09 -9.47
N ASN A 423 -10.64 11.71 -8.96
CA ASN A 423 -10.36 10.39 -8.40
C ASN A 423 -9.42 10.48 -7.19
N ASN A 424 -9.61 9.58 -6.23
CA ASN A 424 -8.75 9.39 -5.07
C ASN A 424 -8.61 7.88 -4.77
N ASP A 425 -7.56 7.51 -4.03
CA ASP A 425 -7.27 6.12 -3.65
C ASP A 425 -8.35 5.44 -2.79
N HIS A 426 -9.14 6.22 -2.05
CA HIS A 426 -10.10 5.70 -1.08
C HIS A 426 -11.43 5.26 -1.71
N GLU A 427 -11.80 5.84 -2.85
CA GLU A 427 -13.13 5.63 -3.46
C GLU A 427 -13.07 4.80 -4.76
N ASP A 428 -11.98 4.89 -5.56
CA ASP A 428 -11.94 4.34 -6.93
C ASP A 428 -10.56 3.79 -7.36
N GLY A 429 -9.77 3.22 -6.43
CA GLY A 429 -8.33 2.89 -6.56
C GLY A 429 -7.88 1.86 -7.61
N ASP A 430 -8.42 1.89 -8.84
CA ASP A 430 -7.82 1.26 -10.02
C ASP A 430 -7.39 2.34 -11.02
N TRP A 431 -6.27 3.01 -10.72
CA TRP A 431 -5.67 4.03 -11.58
C TRP A 431 -5.39 3.53 -13.01
N ARG A 432 -5.13 2.23 -13.18
CA ARG A 432 -4.89 1.61 -14.49
C ARG A 432 -6.14 1.48 -15.35
N SER A 433 -7.33 1.56 -14.75
CA SER A 433 -8.59 1.66 -15.49
C SER A 433 -8.91 3.08 -15.99
N LEU A 434 -8.29 4.08 -15.37
CA LEU A 434 -8.53 5.50 -15.64
C LEU A 434 -7.45 6.13 -16.51
N LEU A 435 -6.17 5.82 -16.23
CA LEU A 435 -5.01 6.49 -16.79
C LEU A 435 -4.32 5.70 -17.91
N LEU A 436 -3.72 6.41 -18.85
CA LEU A 436 -2.99 5.79 -19.95
C LEU A 436 -1.81 4.95 -19.42
N PRO A 437 -1.54 3.77 -20.03
CA PRO A 437 -0.46 2.88 -19.59
C PRO A 437 0.93 3.52 -19.58
N GLY A 438 1.16 4.52 -20.44
CA GLY A 438 2.44 5.23 -20.51
C GLY A 438 2.77 6.10 -19.29
N LEU A 439 1.83 6.24 -18.35
CA LEU A 439 1.98 7.03 -17.12
C LEU A 439 2.55 6.25 -15.93
N PHE A 440 2.78 4.95 -16.08
CA PHE A 440 3.33 4.08 -15.05
C PHE A 440 4.78 3.75 -15.40
N ASP A 441 5.69 3.70 -14.41
CA ASP A 441 7.10 3.37 -14.64
C ASP A 441 7.28 1.89 -14.97
N GLU A 442 6.52 1.03 -14.29
CA GLU A 442 6.57 -0.41 -14.47
C GLU A 442 5.15 -0.98 -14.59
N ASP A 443 5.04 -2.15 -15.19
CA ASP A 443 3.78 -2.90 -15.27
C ASP A 443 3.27 -3.38 -13.90
N GLU A 444 4.11 -3.28 -12.85
CA GLU A 444 3.83 -3.77 -11.50
C GLU A 444 3.31 -2.70 -10.54
N GLU A 445 3.48 -1.41 -10.87
CA GLU A 445 3.05 -0.32 -9.99
C GLU A 445 1.60 0.08 -10.29
N ASP A 446 0.73 0.02 -9.28
CA ASP A 446 -0.65 0.52 -9.39
C ASP A 446 -0.73 2.05 -9.25
N TYR A 447 0.34 2.67 -8.79
CA TYR A 447 0.48 4.12 -8.72
C TYR A 447 1.15 4.66 -9.99
N PRO A 448 0.59 5.69 -10.63
CA PRO A 448 1.23 6.32 -11.77
C PRO A 448 2.43 7.16 -11.31
N ASN A 449 3.42 7.29 -12.19
CA ASN A 449 4.52 8.22 -11.99
C ASN A 449 4.00 9.66 -12.23
N ILE A 450 4.01 10.47 -11.18
CA ILE A 450 3.51 11.84 -11.23
C ILE A 450 4.32 12.74 -12.18
N GLY A 451 5.63 12.48 -12.29
CA GLY A 451 6.49 13.10 -13.29
C GLY A 451 6.03 12.82 -14.73
N ARG A 452 5.59 11.58 -15.02
CA ARG A 452 5.01 11.20 -16.33
C ARG A 452 3.67 11.90 -16.56
N ILE A 453 2.79 11.97 -15.56
CA ILE A 453 1.52 12.71 -15.67
C ILE A 453 1.80 14.17 -16.03
N TRP A 454 2.70 14.82 -15.28
CA TRP A 454 3.07 16.20 -15.55
C TRP A 454 3.70 16.35 -16.95
N ALA A 455 4.61 15.47 -17.34
CA ALA A 455 5.23 15.47 -18.67
C ALA A 455 4.21 15.35 -19.80
N PHE A 456 3.24 14.43 -19.69
CA PHE A 456 2.16 14.29 -20.67
C PHE A 456 1.38 15.60 -20.83
N LYS A 457 1.04 16.26 -19.71
CA LYS A 457 0.37 17.57 -19.77
C LYS A 457 1.24 18.63 -20.41
N LYS A 458 2.55 18.69 -20.13
CA LYS A 458 3.47 19.64 -20.77
C LYS A 458 3.65 19.38 -22.27
N LEU A 459 3.52 18.14 -22.70
CA LEU A 459 3.56 17.72 -24.09
C LEU A 459 2.19 17.83 -24.80
N GLY A 460 1.14 18.31 -24.10
CA GLY A 460 -0.20 18.46 -24.67
C GLY A 460 -0.90 17.14 -24.97
N ARG A 461 -0.54 16.07 -24.25
CA ARG A 461 -1.09 14.72 -24.41
C ARG A 461 -2.22 14.48 -23.41
N GLU A 462 -3.13 13.59 -23.78
CA GLU A 462 -4.18 13.09 -22.88
C GLU A 462 -3.57 12.19 -21.82
N ILE A 463 -4.13 12.18 -20.60
CA ILE A 463 -3.69 11.31 -19.51
C ILE A 463 -4.69 10.18 -19.20
N PHE A 464 -5.91 10.27 -19.74
CA PHE A 464 -7.00 9.33 -19.52
C PHE A 464 -7.15 8.35 -20.70
N ILE A 465 -7.69 7.15 -20.45
CA ILE A 465 -7.95 6.09 -21.45
C ILE A 465 -9.10 6.43 -22.41
#